data_AF-A0A972WTQ5-F1
#
_entry.id   AF-A0A972WTQ5-F1
#
_cell.length_a   1.000
_cell.length_b   1.000
_cell.length_c   1.000
_cell.angle_alpha   90.00
_cell.angle_beta   90.00
_cell.angle_gamma   90.00
#
_symmetry.space_group_name_H-M   'P 1'
#
loop_
_entity.id
_entity.type
_entity.pdbx_description
1 polymer ?
#
loop_
_entity_poly.entity_id
_entity_poly.type
_entity_poly.pdbx_seq_one_letter_code
_entity_poly.pdbx_strand_id
1 'polypeptide(L)'
;VYPPGEAREDWTVLRAFSELTATTLPYDTLDAVRARMTEIAPSFGAANSIAAAEWQDFGSPGDMSGDAFASPVDDFYTTDVISRASDTMAECSALFVTGAHGKTGTDG
;
A
#
# COMPACT_ATOMS: atom_id res chain seq x y z
N VAL A 1 -18.81 -1.53 -6.15
CA VAL A 1 -19.43 -0.43 -5.37
C VAL A 1 -18.85 0.88 -5.84
N TYR A 2 -19.64 1.95 -5.85
CA TYR A 2 -19.12 3.29 -6.15
C TYR A 2 -18.44 3.89 -4.92
N PRO A 3 -17.47 4.80 -5.10
CA PRO A 3 -16.88 5.53 -3.99
C PRO A 3 -17.97 6.27 -3.18
N PRO A 4 -17.86 6.32 -1.84
CA PRO A 4 -18.85 7.01 -1.02
C PRO A 4 -18.81 8.52 -1.23
N GLY A 5 -19.98 9.15 -1.24
CA GLY A 5 -20.11 10.61 -1.32
C GLY A 5 -19.49 11.20 -2.59
N GLU A 6 -18.56 12.14 -2.40
CA GLU A 6 -17.89 12.85 -3.49
C GLU A 6 -16.50 12.28 -3.84
N ALA A 7 -16.14 11.11 -3.31
CA ALA A 7 -14.88 10.47 -3.66
C ALA A 7 -14.79 10.18 -5.17
N ARG A 8 -13.57 10.16 -5.69
CA ARG A 8 -13.23 9.97 -7.11
C ARG A 8 -12.10 8.94 -7.23
N GLU A 9 -11.86 8.46 -8.43
CA GLU A 9 -10.72 7.59 -8.71
C GLU A 9 -9.40 8.36 -8.55
N ASP A 10 -8.41 7.77 -7.89
CA ASP A 10 -7.16 8.47 -7.52
C ASP A 10 -6.47 9.14 -8.70
N TRP A 11 -6.38 8.47 -9.86
CA TRP A 11 -5.75 9.02 -11.06
C TRP A 11 -6.49 10.24 -11.61
N THR A 12 -7.82 10.28 -11.49
CA THR A 12 -8.63 11.43 -11.95
C THR A 12 -8.39 12.65 -11.07
N VAL A 13 -8.17 12.46 -9.77
CA VAL A 13 -7.84 13.54 -8.83
C VAL A 13 -6.49 14.16 -9.19
N LEU A 14 -5.47 13.33 -9.43
CA LEU A 14 -4.15 13.80 -9.86
C LEU A 14 -4.19 14.45 -11.24
N ARG A 15 -4.95 13.88 -12.18
CA ARG A 15 -5.14 14.44 -13.52
C ARG A 15 -5.82 15.80 -13.47
N ALA A 16 -6.88 15.99 -12.66
CA ALA A 16 -7.54 17.28 -12.48
C ALA A 16 -6.62 18.30 -11.79
N PHE A 17 -5.85 17.88 -10.78
CA PHE A 17 -4.87 18.75 -10.11
C PHE A 17 -3.74 19.21 -11.06
N SER A 18 -3.35 18.35 -12.01
CA SER A 18 -2.32 18.69 -13.01
C SER A 18 -2.73 19.84 -13.95
N GLU A 19 -4.02 19.99 -14.23
CA GLU A 19 -4.57 21.13 -14.98
C GLU A 19 -4.43 22.44 -14.22
N LEU A 20 -4.69 22.42 -12.91
CA LEU A 20 -4.61 23.60 -12.05
C LEU A 20 -3.17 24.10 -11.83
N THR A 21 -2.19 23.20 -11.98
CA THR A 21 -0.76 23.46 -11.71
C THR A 21 0.04 23.77 -12.98
N ALA A 22 -0.63 24.01 -14.11
CA ALA A 22 -0.02 24.29 -15.41
C ALA A 22 0.97 23.21 -15.91
N THR A 23 0.92 22.01 -15.34
CA THR A 23 1.72 20.83 -15.72
C THR A 23 0.77 19.70 -16.09
N THR A 24 -0.07 19.94 -17.09
CA THR A 24 -1.15 19.02 -17.45
C THR A 24 -0.62 17.67 -17.93
N LEU A 25 -1.10 16.60 -17.31
CA LEU A 25 -0.75 15.25 -17.70
C LEU A 25 -1.42 14.88 -19.04
N PRO A 26 -0.73 14.21 -19.98
CA PRO A 26 -1.19 14.01 -21.36
C PRO A 26 -2.12 12.80 -21.52
N TYR A 27 -3.03 12.55 -20.57
CA TYR A 27 -3.95 11.41 -20.60
C TYR A 27 -5.28 11.74 -19.93
N ASP A 28 -6.38 11.42 -20.60
CA ASP A 28 -7.74 11.73 -20.14
C ASP A 28 -8.61 10.49 -19.92
N THR A 29 -8.07 9.31 -20.22
CA THR A 29 -8.76 8.02 -20.09
C THR A 29 -7.91 7.02 -19.33
N LEU A 30 -8.57 6.08 -18.67
CA LEU A 30 -7.89 5.00 -17.94
C LEU A 30 -6.98 4.16 -18.86
N ASP A 31 -7.37 3.94 -20.11
CA ASP A 31 -6.56 3.20 -21.08
C ASP A 31 -5.30 3.97 -21.47
N ALA A 32 -5.36 5.30 -21.59
CA ALA A 32 -4.18 6.13 -21.81
C ALA A 32 -3.23 6.12 -20.59
N VAL A 33 -3.77 6.11 -19.37
CA VAL A 33 -2.96 5.93 -18.14
C VAL A 33 -2.24 4.58 -18.15
N ARG A 34 -2.96 3.49 -18.47
CA ARG A 34 -2.38 2.14 -18.56
C ARG A 34 -1.34 2.01 -19.65
N ALA A 35 -1.56 2.64 -20.81
CA ALA A 35 -0.56 2.72 -21.86
C ALA A 35 0.71 3.41 -21.35
N ARG A 36 0.57 4.56 -20.67
CA ARG A 36 1.70 5.28 -20.08
C ARG A 36 2.42 4.46 -19.00
N MET A 37 1.70 3.71 -18.16
CA MET A 37 2.32 2.80 -17.19
C MET A 37 3.14 1.72 -17.89
N THR A 38 2.64 1.17 -18.98
CA THR A 38 3.34 0.13 -19.77
C THR A 38 4.57 0.69 -20.49
N GLU A 39 4.52 1.93 -20.97
CA GLU A 39 5.69 2.63 -21.53
C GLU A 39 6.81 2.81 -20.50
N ILE A 40 6.46 3.12 -19.24
CA ILE A 40 7.42 3.33 -18.16
C ILE A 40 7.96 1.98 -17.66
N ALA A 41 7.07 1.01 -17.47
CA ALA A 41 7.40 -0.31 -16.97
C ALA A 41 6.54 -1.36 -17.69
N PRO A 42 7.11 -2.07 -18.68
CA PRO A 42 6.39 -3.03 -19.53
C PRO A 42 5.68 -4.15 -18.76
N SER A 43 6.14 -4.48 -17.55
CA SER A 43 5.52 -5.47 -16.68
C SER A 43 4.08 -5.12 -16.29
N PHE A 44 3.70 -3.83 -16.24
CA PHE A 44 2.32 -3.41 -15.96
C PHE A 44 1.33 -3.78 -17.08
N GLY A 45 1.80 -4.04 -18.31
CA GLY A 45 0.94 -4.42 -19.43
C GLY A 45 0.54 -5.90 -19.44
N ALA A 46 1.24 -6.75 -18.69
CA ALA A 46 1.07 -8.20 -18.73
C ALA A 46 0.30 -8.72 -17.50
N ALA A 47 -0.96 -8.28 -17.36
CA ALA A 47 -1.81 -8.64 -16.22
C ALA A 47 -1.96 -10.16 -16.06
N ASN A 48 -1.98 -10.63 -14.80
CA ASN A 48 -2.05 -12.05 -14.44
C ASN A 48 -0.90 -12.91 -14.99
N SER A 49 0.26 -12.30 -15.25
CA SER A 49 1.47 -13.02 -15.64
C SER A 49 2.64 -12.62 -14.74
N ILE A 50 3.59 -13.54 -14.58
CA ILE A 50 4.85 -13.28 -13.90
C ILE A 50 5.92 -13.13 -14.98
N ALA A 51 6.47 -11.93 -15.11
CA ALA A 51 7.64 -11.70 -15.94
C ALA A 51 8.89 -12.10 -15.14
N ALA A 52 9.72 -12.99 -15.70
CA ALA A 52 11.01 -13.29 -15.12
C ALA A 52 11.89 -12.04 -15.16
N ALA A 53 12.50 -11.70 -14.02
CA ALA A 53 13.52 -10.67 -13.96
C ALA A 53 14.90 -11.32 -14.07
N GLU A 54 15.76 -10.79 -14.94
CA GLU A 54 17.16 -11.17 -14.98
C GLU A 54 17.83 -10.80 -13.65
N TRP A 55 18.68 -11.68 -13.14
CA TRP A 55 19.48 -11.38 -11.96
C TRP A 55 20.49 -10.28 -12.30
N GLN A 56 20.48 -9.20 -11.53
CA GLN A 56 21.41 -8.09 -11.68
C GLN A 56 22.23 -7.92 -10.41
N ASP A 57 23.41 -7.32 -10.54
CA ASP A 57 24.19 -6.89 -9.39
C ASP A 57 23.39 -5.81 -8.62
N PHE A 58 23.29 -5.97 -7.30
CA PHE A 58 22.58 -5.03 -6.44
C PHE A 58 23.35 -4.76 -5.15
N GLY A 59 23.05 -3.63 -4.52
CA GLY A 59 23.70 -3.17 -3.30
C GLY A 59 25.01 -2.44 -3.55
N SER A 60 25.35 -1.52 -2.65
CA SER A 60 26.65 -0.85 -2.59
C SER A 60 27.26 -1.08 -1.22
N PRO A 61 28.60 -1.14 -1.09
CA PRO A 61 29.25 -1.21 0.22
C PRO A 61 28.79 -0.03 1.11
N GLY A 62 28.53 -0.32 2.38
CA GLY A 62 28.13 0.67 3.38
C GLY A 62 28.36 0.13 4.78
N ASP A 63 28.40 1.04 5.76
CA ASP A 63 28.59 0.67 7.15
C ASP A 63 27.36 -0.06 7.68
N MET A 64 27.58 -1.16 8.40
CA MET A 64 26.51 -1.92 9.05
C MET A 64 26.47 -1.57 10.53
N SER A 65 25.27 -1.35 11.08
CA SER A 65 25.10 -1.27 12.53
C SER A 65 25.20 -2.66 13.17
N GLY A 66 25.53 -2.70 14.45
CA GLY A 66 25.52 -3.93 15.26
C GLY A 66 24.14 -4.29 15.80
N ASP A 67 23.08 -3.63 15.33
CA ASP A 67 21.71 -3.85 15.81
C ASP A 67 21.19 -5.20 15.33
N ALA A 68 20.32 -5.80 16.14
CA ALA A 68 19.61 -7.01 15.73
C ALA A 68 18.60 -6.70 14.63
N PHE A 69 18.41 -7.63 13.69
CA PHE A 69 17.30 -7.53 12.73
C PHE A 69 15.96 -7.55 13.46
N ALA A 70 15.10 -6.60 13.12
CA ALA A 70 13.73 -6.52 13.59
C ALA A 70 12.75 -6.62 12.42
N SER A 71 11.54 -7.09 12.69
CA SER A 71 10.45 -7.02 11.72
C SER A 71 10.10 -5.54 11.48
N PRO A 72 9.94 -5.09 10.22
CA PRO A 72 9.41 -3.75 9.94
C PRO A 72 7.89 -3.66 10.22
N VAL A 73 7.23 -4.79 10.48
CA VAL A 73 5.82 -4.88 10.84
C VAL A 73 5.72 -5.34 12.29
N ASP A 74 5.38 -4.40 13.16
CA ASP A 74 5.18 -4.66 14.60
C ASP A 74 3.80 -5.27 14.88
N ASP A 75 2.78 -4.82 14.17
CA ASP A 75 1.40 -5.31 14.29
C ASP A 75 0.85 -5.67 12.92
N PHE A 76 0.67 -6.97 12.70
CA PHE A 76 0.11 -7.53 11.48
C PHE A 76 -1.32 -7.04 11.19
N TYR A 77 -2.12 -6.76 12.23
CA TYR A 77 -3.53 -6.38 12.10
C TYR A 77 -3.73 -4.89 11.82
N THR A 78 -2.68 -4.06 11.86
CA THR A 78 -2.80 -2.60 11.64
C THR A 78 -1.80 -2.05 10.63
N THR A 79 -1.51 -2.82 9.59
CA THR A 79 -0.45 -2.52 8.59
C THR A 79 -0.80 -1.34 7.66
N ASP A 80 -2.07 -1.13 7.35
CA ASP A 80 -2.54 -0.11 6.42
C ASP A 80 -3.68 0.75 6.99
N VAL A 81 -4.15 1.74 6.23
CA VAL A 81 -5.21 2.67 6.69
C VAL A 81 -6.57 1.99 6.83
N ILE A 82 -6.84 0.93 6.06
CA ILE A 82 -8.12 0.22 6.07
C ILE A 82 -8.20 -0.65 7.33
N SER A 83 -7.16 -1.43 7.58
CA SER A 83 -7.01 -2.27 8.76
C SER A 83 -7.00 -1.45 10.05
N ARG A 84 -6.30 -0.29 10.08
CA ARG A 84 -6.37 0.64 11.23
C ARG A 84 -7.75 1.22 11.49
N ALA A 85 -8.58 1.38 10.47
CA ALA A 85 -9.95 1.87 10.60
C ALA A 85 -10.96 0.76 10.92
N SER A 86 -10.53 -0.50 11.01
CA SER A 86 -11.39 -1.66 11.24
C SER A 86 -11.47 -2.00 12.73
N ASP A 87 -12.68 -1.96 13.28
CA ASP A 87 -12.96 -2.40 14.66
C ASP A 87 -12.57 -3.87 14.88
N THR A 88 -12.84 -4.74 13.88
CA THR A 88 -12.48 -6.16 13.94
C THR A 88 -10.97 -6.36 14.04
N MET A 89 -10.18 -5.59 13.28
CA MET A 89 -8.73 -5.70 13.34
C MET A 89 -8.16 -5.12 14.63
N ALA A 90 -8.79 -4.08 15.19
CA ALA A 90 -8.44 -3.57 16.51
C ALA A 90 -8.64 -4.64 17.61
N GLU A 91 -9.72 -5.41 17.55
CA GLU A 91 -9.94 -6.55 18.46
C GLU A 91 -8.89 -7.65 18.28
N CYS A 92 -8.54 -8.00 17.02
CA CYS A 92 -7.48 -8.96 16.76
C CYS A 92 -6.11 -8.50 17.30
N SER A 93 -5.74 -7.23 17.10
CA SER A 93 -4.51 -6.65 17.66
C SER A 93 -4.51 -6.71 19.20
N ALA A 94 -5.64 -6.39 19.84
CA ALA A 94 -5.77 -6.47 21.30
C ALA A 94 -5.51 -7.88 21.84
N LEU A 95 -6.06 -8.91 21.17
CA LEU A 95 -5.95 -10.30 21.57
C LEU A 95 -4.57 -10.91 21.28
N PHE A 96 -4.00 -10.65 20.11
CA PHE A 96 -2.84 -11.38 19.60
C PHE A 96 -1.51 -10.61 19.67
N VAL A 97 -1.54 -9.28 19.75
CA VAL A 97 -0.33 -8.44 19.72
C VAL A 97 -0.06 -7.79 21.06
N THR A 98 -1.04 -7.08 21.63
CA THR A 98 -0.83 -6.35 22.90
C THR A 98 -1.03 -7.22 24.15
N GLY A 99 -1.60 -8.42 23.99
CA GLY A 99 -1.87 -9.34 25.10
C GLY A 99 -2.92 -8.81 26.09
N ALA A 100 -3.71 -7.81 25.71
CA ALA A 100 -4.76 -7.24 26.52
C ALA A 100 -5.98 -8.19 26.53
N HIS A 101 -5.85 -9.31 27.24
CA HIS A 101 -7.04 -10.01 27.75
C HIS A 101 -7.74 -9.05 28.70
N GLY A 102 -8.90 -8.53 28.28
CA GLY A 102 -9.84 -7.95 29.23
C GLY A 102 -10.01 -8.97 30.36
N LYS A 103 -9.73 -8.56 31.60
CA LYS A 103 -10.01 -9.38 32.78
C LYS A 103 -11.51 -9.67 32.78
N THR A 104 -11.90 -10.79 32.19
CA THR A 104 -13.26 -11.30 32.28
C THR A 104 -13.42 -11.69 33.74
N GLY A 105 -14.15 -10.88 34.50
CA GLY A 105 -14.37 -11.09 35.93
C GLY A 105 -15.16 -12.37 36.19
N THR A 106 -14.49 -13.52 36.07
CA THR A 106 -15.01 -14.86 36.36
C THR A 106 -14.09 -15.65 37.29
N ASP A 107 -13.08 -15.01 37.88
CA ASP A 107 -12.45 -15.53 39.09
C ASP A 107 -13.19 -14.95 40.29
N GLY A 108 -13.87 -15.84 41.03
CA GLY A 108 -14.68 -15.50 42.21
C GLY A 108 -13.88 -15.09 43.44
#